data_AF-A0A819CAT1-F1
#
_entry.id   AF-A0A819CAT1-F1
#
_cell.length_a   1.000
_cell.length_b   1.000
_cell.length_c   1.000
_cell.angle_alpha   90.00
_cell.angle_beta   90.00
_cell.angle_gamma   90.00
#
_symmetry.space_group_name_H-M   'P 1'
#
loop_
_entity.id
_entity.type
_entity.pdbx_description
1 polymer ?
#
loop_
_entity_poly.entity_id
_entity_poly.type
_entity_poly.pdbx_seq_one_letter_code
_entity_poly.pdbx_strand_id
1 'polypeptide(L)'
;MLLNKTTSSAVRSAINALQHYKVLNTLTNDCFDKALETEQQISIEKKNNSPLYGRPILIKDNFCLRDTLTTCASKMLANFRAPYTSTIVQRLIDHGCIIVGKTNMDEFAMGVASWGAFGPVANPWSLTKTTMTNVENNKTVLHVAGGSSGGSAAAVAANFVSIALGSDTGGSIRNPAARCGCYGFKPSYGLLSRLGMVALVNSFDSPGFFARNIDDLIFATNAVAGPDDEDATLLSKPFENFKTSNELSKEKKKIIIGLPDDYDVNTLSSEYRLCWQDLVHRLTETGEYTFKRVQLPYTPYSNAAYTILSSCEIASNMARYDGIKYGHHTKNIDKNKDTYEDILKKTRDESLGERVRGRILAGNYYLLEENYDKYFVQSQRVRRGVMNDYKKVFEEDKIDCLLAPVVSNDPITLAEYEQADDIFSEDDIFTVGANLAGLPALSFPVRLSSKGFPIGLQLIGPFLKDQELLSTAYRICSTYQFPFLDLTKQI
;
A
#
# COMPACT_ATOMS: atom_id res chain seq x y z
N MET A 1 -4.94 -11.92 18.60
CA MET A 1 -5.94 -12.85 19.19
C MET A 1 -6.61 -13.80 18.17
N LEU A 2 -6.36 -13.68 16.86
CA LEU A 2 -6.86 -14.63 15.85
C LEU A 2 -6.11 -15.99 15.82
N LEU A 3 -4.95 -16.09 16.47
CA LEU A 3 -4.09 -17.29 16.46
C LEU A 3 -4.68 -18.51 17.20
N ASN A 4 -5.74 -18.35 18.01
CA ASN A 4 -6.36 -19.44 18.79
C ASN A 4 -7.74 -19.88 18.27
N LYS A 5 -8.23 -19.32 17.17
CA LYS A 5 -9.49 -19.76 16.55
C LYS A 5 -9.19 -20.94 15.61
N THR A 6 -10.08 -21.93 15.57
CA THR A 6 -10.04 -22.93 14.48
C THR A 6 -10.13 -22.20 13.14
N THR A 7 -9.51 -22.74 12.09
CA THR A 7 -9.56 -22.19 10.72
C THR A 7 -10.97 -21.76 10.33
N SER A 8 -11.97 -22.59 10.65
CA SER A 8 -13.36 -22.28 10.33
C SER A 8 -13.94 -21.09 11.12
N SER A 9 -13.58 -20.96 12.40
CA SER A 9 -14.01 -19.82 13.19
C SER A 9 -13.38 -18.50 12.69
N ALA A 10 -12.18 -18.53 12.12
CA ALA A 10 -11.51 -17.34 11.60
C ALA A 10 -12.17 -16.81 10.31
N VAL A 11 -12.46 -17.67 9.33
CA VAL A 11 -13.07 -17.27 8.05
C VAL A 11 -14.46 -16.67 8.27
N ARG A 12 -15.31 -17.35 9.03
CA ARG A 12 -16.67 -16.85 9.35
C ARG A 12 -16.64 -15.55 10.13
N SER A 13 -15.69 -15.40 11.05
CA SER A 13 -15.49 -14.14 11.80
C SER A 13 -15.10 -12.99 10.88
N ALA A 14 -14.23 -13.23 9.88
CA ALA A 14 -13.83 -12.23 8.90
C ALA A 14 -15.02 -11.81 8.02
N ILE A 15 -15.79 -12.78 7.52
CA ILE A 15 -17.00 -12.52 6.71
C ILE A 15 -18.03 -11.71 7.50
N ASN A 16 -18.33 -12.12 8.74
CA ASN A 16 -19.29 -11.41 9.59
C ASN A 16 -18.84 -9.96 9.83
N ALA A 17 -17.56 -9.73 10.12
CA ALA A 17 -17.04 -8.39 10.34
C ALA A 17 -17.13 -7.50 9.07
N LEU A 18 -16.80 -8.05 7.90
CA LEU A 18 -16.91 -7.35 6.62
C LEU A 18 -18.37 -7.03 6.26
N GLN A 19 -19.30 -7.91 6.60
CA GLN A 19 -20.74 -7.69 6.39
C GLN A 19 -21.35 -6.70 7.39
N HIS A 20 -20.88 -6.68 8.64
CA HIS A 20 -21.36 -5.79 9.68
C HIS A 20 -20.88 -4.35 9.48
N TYR A 21 -19.59 -4.16 9.18
CA TYR A 21 -18.96 -2.84 9.06
C TYR A 21 -18.91 -2.33 7.61
N LYS A 22 -20.01 -2.49 6.86
CA LYS A 22 -20.13 -1.98 5.48
C LYS A 22 -19.88 -0.48 5.35
N VAL A 23 -20.10 0.29 6.43
CA VAL A 23 -19.80 1.73 6.49
C VAL A 23 -18.34 2.06 6.19
N LEU A 24 -17.41 1.12 6.40
CA LEU A 24 -15.99 1.30 6.08
C LEU A 24 -15.67 1.10 4.59
N ASN A 25 -16.59 0.50 3.83
CA ASN A 25 -16.48 0.27 2.39
C ASN A 25 -15.16 -0.38 1.95
N THR A 26 -14.70 -1.39 2.69
CA THR A 26 -13.37 -2.00 2.52
C THR A 26 -13.24 -2.89 1.28
N LEU A 27 -14.34 -3.34 0.68
CA LEU A 27 -14.35 -4.28 -0.44
C LEU A 27 -14.92 -3.64 -1.72
N THR A 28 -14.36 -4.00 -2.88
CA THR A 28 -15.05 -3.82 -4.16
C THR A 28 -15.93 -5.02 -4.47
N ASN A 29 -15.44 -6.23 -4.19
CA ASN A 29 -16.11 -7.49 -4.48
C ASN A 29 -15.82 -8.49 -3.36
N ASP A 30 -16.85 -9.17 -2.86
CA ASP A 30 -16.66 -10.27 -1.91
C ASP A 30 -16.31 -11.58 -2.60
N CYS A 31 -15.74 -12.51 -1.84
CA CYS A 31 -15.48 -13.89 -2.26
C CYS A 31 -16.03 -14.86 -1.22
N PHE A 32 -17.13 -14.51 -0.54
CA PHE A 32 -17.57 -15.20 0.67
C PHE A 32 -17.95 -16.66 0.43
N ASP A 33 -18.71 -16.94 -0.63
CA ASP A 33 -19.13 -18.31 -0.95
C ASP A 33 -17.91 -19.20 -1.27
N LYS A 34 -17.04 -18.74 -2.17
CA LYS A 34 -15.77 -19.44 -2.49
C LYS A 34 -14.88 -19.63 -1.26
N ALA A 35 -14.84 -18.64 -0.36
CA ALA A 35 -14.06 -18.73 0.87
C ALA A 35 -14.61 -19.80 1.83
N LEU A 36 -15.94 -19.92 1.95
CA LEU A 36 -16.59 -20.96 2.75
C LEU A 36 -16.43 -22.35 2.14
N GLU A 37 -16.46 -22.48 0.81
CA GLU A 37 -16.14 -23.73 0.11
C GLU A 37 -14.68 -24.15 0.36
N THR A 38 -13.74 -23.21 0.24
CA THR A 38 -12.31 -23.45 0.48
C THR A 38 -12.05 -23.80 1.94
N GLU A 39 -12.73 -23.12 2.88
CA GLU A 39 -12.70 -23.45 4.32
C GLU A 39 -13.09 -24.91 4.57
N GLN A 40 -14.18 -25.38 3.94
CA GLN A 40 -14.64 -26.76 4.09
C GLN A 40 -13.63 -27.76 3.53
N GLN A 41 -13.06 -27.49 2.35
CA GLN A 41 -12.04 -28.34 1.74
C GLN A 41 -10.80 -28.47 2.62
N ILE A 42 -10.25 -27.34 3.09
CA ILE A 42 -9.10 -27.27 3.99
C ILE A 42 -9.35 -28.03 5.31
N SER A 43 -10.60 -28.05 5.80
CA SER A 43 -10.95 -28.77 7.04
C SER A 43 -10.89 -30.30 6.92
N ILE A 44 -10.96 -30.83 5.70
CA ILE A 44 -10.96 -32.27 5.40
C ILE A 44 -9.55 -32.75 4.99
N GLU A 45 -8.74 -31.85 4.42
CA GLU A 45 -7.38 -32.15 3.98
C GLU A 45 -6.37 -32.26 5.13
N LYS A 46 -5.25 -32.95 4.86
CA LYS A 46 -4.15 -33.04 5.83
C LYS A 46 -3.49 -31.67 5.96
N LYS A 47 -3.45 -31.14 7.19
CA LYS A 47 -2.90 -29.83 7.53
C LYS A 47 -1.52 -29.59 6.90
N ASN A 48 -1.37 -28.47 6.18
CA ASN A 48 -0.07 -27.96 5.73
C ASN A 48 0.66 -27.29 6.93
N ASN A 49 1.98 -27.45 7.02
CA ASN A 49 2.80 -26.80 8.05
C ASN A 49 3.04 -25.29 7.80
N SER A 50 2.49 -24.74 6.71
CA SER A 50 2.51 -23.30 6.42
C SER A 50 1.92 -22.49 7.60
N PRO A 51 2.59 -21.43 8.06
CA PRO A 51 2.05 -20.52 9.08
C PRO A 51 0.80 -19.78 8.60
N LEU A 52 0.55 -19.76 7.29
CA LEU A 52 -0.58 -19.11 6.64
C LEU A 52 -1.77 -20.06 6.38
N TYR A 53 -1.63 -21.35 6.66
CA TYR A 53 -2.66 -22.34 6.33
C TYR A 53 -3.99 -22.05 7.01
N GLY A 54 -5.05 -21.93 6.21
CA GLY A 54 -6.41 -21.63 6.65
C GLY A 54 -6.63 -20.18 7.09
N ARG A 55 -5.68 -19.26 6.86
CA ARG A 55 -5.88 -17.86 7.26
C ARG A 55 -6.75 -17.12 6.25
N PRO A 56 -7.83 -16.42 6.69
CA PRO A 56 -8.54 -15.51 5.82
C PRO A 56 -7.68 -14.29 5.50
N ILE A 57 -7.54 -13.97 4.21
CA ILE A 57 -6.81 -12.80 3.73
C ILE A 57 -7.66 -12.00 2.74
N LEU A 58 -7.29 -10.75 2.57
CA LEU A 58 -7.83 -9.88 1.54
C LEU A 58 -6.75 -9.52 0.52
N ILE A 59 -7.15 -9.31 -0.73
CA ILE A 59 -6.23 -8.88 -1.79
C ILE A 59 -6.74 -7.60 -2.45
N LYS A 60 -5.87 -6.64 -2.72
CA LYS A 60 -6.23 -5.41 -3.44
C LYS A 60 -6.80 -5.71 -4.82
N ASP A 61 -7.79 -4.93 -5.24
CA ASP A 61 -8.55 -5.20 -6.46
C ASP A 61 -7.81 -4.89 -7.78
N ASN A 62 -6.52 -4.58 -7.69
CA ASN A 62 -5.61 -4.54 -8.84
C ASN A 62 -4.76 -5.81 -8.99
N PHE A 63 -4.94 -6.83 -8.15
CA PHE A 63 -4.32 -8.15 -8.38
C PHE A 63 -5.33 -9.06 -9.07
N CYS A 64 -4.98 -9.74 -10.16
CA CYS A 64 -5.89 -10.68 -10.81
C CYS A 64 -6.10 -11.92 -9.95
N LEU A 65 -7.35 -12.37 -9.85
CA LEU A 65 -7.73 -13.67 -9.28
C LEU A 65 -8.70 -14.34 -10.26
N ARG A 66 -8.32 -15.51 -10.77
CA ARG A 66 -9.09 -16.23 -11.80
C ARG A 66 -10.56 -16.33 -11.42
N ASP A 67 -11.43 -16.10 -12.40
CA ASP A 67 -12.88 -16.26 -12.23
C ASP A 67 -13.50 -15.37 -11.14
N THR A 68 -12.87 -14.22 -10.88
CA THR A 68 -13.41 -13.14 -10.05
C THR A 68 -13.28 -11.81 -10.78
N LEU A 69 -14.02 -10.80 -10.33
CA LEU A 69 -13.85 -9.44 -10.85
C LEU A 69 -12.50 -8.87 -10.38
N THR A 70 -11.84 -8.13 -11.26
CA THR A 70 -10.64 -7.33 -10.92
C THR A 70 -10.85 -5.96 -11.54
N THR A 71 -11.40 -5.03 -10.76
CA THR A 71 -11.97 -3.79 -11.30
C THR A 71 -11.03 -2.60 -11.18
N CYS A 72 -9.96 -2.72 -10.37
CA CYS A 72 -9.09 -1.59 -10.02
C CYS A 72 -9.87 -0.37 -9.52
N ALA A 73 -11.03 -0.60 -8.89
CA ALA A 73 -11.99 0.42 -8.49
C ALA A 73 -12.38 1.40 -9.61
N SER A 74 -12.41 0.95 -10.87
CA SER A 74 -12.76 1.76 -12.04
C SER A 74 -13.99 1.24 -12.76
N LYS A 75 -14.77 2.14 -13.35
CA LYS A 75 -15.85 1.76 -14.28
C LYS A 75 -15.28 1.06 -15.52
N MET A 76 -14.06 1.39 -15.93
CA MET A 76 -13.38 0.78 -17.09
C MET A 76 -13.26 -0.75 -16.96
N LEU A 77 -13.11 -1.27 -15.75
CA LEU A 77 -12.95 -2.71 -15.50
C LEU A 77 -14.05 -3.29 -14.60
N ALA A 78 -15.18 -2.58 -14.44
CA ALA A 78 -16.27 -2.99 -13.54
C ALA A 78 -16.81 -4.40 -13.85
N ASN A 79 -16.72 -4.85 -15.11
CA ASN A 79 -17.14 -6.17 -15.58
C ASN A 79 -15.96 -7.09 -15.97
N PHE A 80 -14.70 -6.70 -15.69
CA PHE A 80 -13.55 -7.50 -16.05
C PHE A 80 -13.41 -8.71 -15.12
N ARG A 81 -13.77 -9.89 -15.64
CA ARG A 81 -13.52 -11.18 -14.99
C ARG A 81 -12.11 -11.66 -15.38
N ALA A 82 -11.21 -11.74 -14.40
CA ALA A 82 -9.82 -12.07 -14.67
C ALA A 82 -9.67 -13.51 -15.20
N PRO A 83 -8.99 -13.72 -16.34
CA PRO A 83 -8.80 -15.04 -16.94
C PRO A 83 -7.63 -15.83 -16.31
N TYR A 84 -6.88 -15.21 -15.39
CA TYR A 84 -5.75 -15.80 -14.68
C TYR A 84 -5.65 -15.27 -13.25
N THR A 85 -4.85 -15.93 -12.43
CA THR A 85 -4.49 -15.49 -11.08
C THR A 85 -3.08 -14.93 -11.12
N SER A 86 -2.85 -13.78 -10.46
CA SER A 86 -1.50 -13.20 -10.32
C SER A 86 -0.57 -14.11 -9.53
N THR A 87 0.74 -14.08 -9.82
CA THR A 87 1.72 -14.99 -9.19
C THR A 87 1.67 -14.93 -7.66
N ILE A 88 1.63 -13.73 -7.09
CA ILE A 88 1.57 -13.53 -5.63
C ILE A 88 0.30 -14.15 -5.05
N VAL A 89 -0.85 -13.92 -5.69
CA VAL A 89 -2.12 -14.47 -5.19
C VAL A 89 -2.13 -15.99 -5.29
N GLN A 90 -1.58 -16.57 -6.37
CA GLN A 90 -1.46 -18.01 -6.52
C GLN A 90 -0.57 -18.60 -5.42
N ARG A 91 0.60 -18.00 -5.17
CA ARG A 91 1.51 -18.43 -4.10
C ARG A 91 0.87 -18.37 -2.71
N LEU A 92 0.03 -17.37 -2.43
CA LEU A 92 -0.73 -17.30 -1.17
C LEU A 92 -1.73 -18.45 -1.06
N ILE A 93 -2.46 -18.77 -2.14
CA ILE A 93 -3.39 -19.90 -2.20
C ILE A 93 -2.63 -21.22 -1.98
N ASP A 94 -1.47 -21.41 -2.62
CA ASP A 94 -0.65 -22.62 -2.50
C ASP A 94 -0.12 -22.81 -1.04
N HIS A 95 0.05 -21.71 -0.31
CA HIS A 95 0.38 -21.71 1.12
C HIS A 95 -0.85 -21.86 2.04
N GLY A 96 -2.03 -22.10 1.46
CA GLY A 96 -3.29 -22.38 2.16
C GLY A 96 -4.06 -21.16 2.64
N CYS A 97 -3.76 -19.96 2.15
CA CYS A 97 -4.57 -18.79 2.46
C CYS A 97 -5.97 -18.90 1.83
N ILE A 98 -6.98 -18.38 2.53
CA ILE A 98 -8.36 -18.32 2.07
C ILE A 98 -8.68 -16.87 1.71
N ILE A 99 -8.93 -16.57 0.43
CA ILE A 99 -9.22 -15.21 -0.02
C ILE A 99 -10.71 -14.91 0.23
N VAL A 100 -10.99 -14.00 1.16
CA VAL A 100 -12.38 -13.65 1.53
C VAL A 100 -12.96 -12.48 0.71
N GLY A 101 -12.13 -11.77 -0.06
CA GLY A 101 -12.60 -10.69 -0.92
C GLY A 101 -11.49 -9.83 -1.53
N LYS A 102 -11.93 -8.88 -2.36
CA LYS A 102 -11.11 -7.88 -3.06
C LYS A 102 -11.26 -6.52 -2.38
N THR A 103 -10.17 -5.88 -1.97
CA THR A 103 -10.26 -4.61 -1.25
C THR A 103 -10.38 -3.41 -2.16
N ASN A 104 -11.20 -2.45 -1.73
CA ASN A 104 -11.36 -1.15 -2.35
C ASN A 104 -10.07 -0.31 -2.30
N MET A 105 -9.94 0.59 -3.27
CA MET A 105 -8.72 1.32 -3.60
C MET A 105 -9.04 2.59 -4.39
N ASP A 106 -8.04 3.46 -4.57
CA ASP A 106 -8.18 4.53 -5.57
C ASP A 106 -8.23 3.92 -6.98
N GLU A 107 -8.93 4.58 -7.88
CA GLU A 107 -9.06 4.16 -9.27
C GLU A 107 -7.68 3.93 -9.91
N PHE A 108 -7.42 2.71 -10.40
CA PHE A 108 -6.12 2.30 -10.95
C PHE A 108 -4.92 2.59 -10.04
N ALA A 109 -5.13 2.61 -8.71
CA ALA A 109 -4.12 2.94 -7.71
C ALA A 109 -3.65 4.42 -7.72
N MET A 110 -4.38 5.32 -8.42
CA MET A 110 -4.04 6.74 -8.57
C MET A 110 -4.76 7.61 -7.53
N GLY A 111 -4.19 7.70 -6.33
CA GLY A 111 -4.69 8.58 -5.28
C GLY A 111 -4.11 8.26 -3.90
N VAL A 112 -4.59 9.00 -2.90
CA VAL A 112 -4.11 8.94 -1.51
C VAL A 112 -5.23 8.77 -0.49
N ALA A 113 -6.46 8.49 -0.93
CA ALA A 113 -7.63 8.38 -0.05
C ALA A 113 -8.43 7.08 -0.22
N SER A 114 -8.14 6.29 -1.25
CA SER A 114 -8.91 5.13 -1.67
C SER A 114 -10.35 5.47 -2.04
N TRP A 115 -10.46 6.41 -2.99
CA TRP A 115 -11.73 6.92 -3.52
C TRP A 115 -11.85 6.56 -5.01
N GLY A 116 -12.45 5.40 -5.29
CA GLY A 116 -12.71 4.93 -6.65
C GLY A 116 -14.20 4.91 -7.00
N ALA A 117 -14.55 4.17 -8.06
CA ALA A 117 -15.91 4.02 -8.57
C ALA A 117 -16.88 3.36 -7.58
N PHE A 118 -16.37 2.70 -6.53
CA PHE A 118 -17.14 2.07 -5.45
C PHE A 118 -17.38 3.01 -4.26
N GLY A 119 -16.97 4.28 -4.37
CA GLY A 119 -17.00 5.24 -3.27
C GLY A 119 -15.77 5.15 -2.36
N PRO A 120 -15.67 6.06 -1.37
CA PRO A 120 -14.51 6.15 -0.49
C PRO A 120 -14.41 5.00 0.50
N VAL A 121 -13.19 4.63 0.87
CA VAL A 121 -12.90 3.82 2.07
C VAL A 121 -12.79 4.73 3.29
N ALA A 122 -13.52 4.39 4.35
CA ALA A 122 -13.43 5.13 5.61
C ALA A 122 -12.38 4.52 6.56
N ASN A 123 -11.70 5.39 7.29
CA ASN A 123 -10.76 5.00 8.33
C ASN A 123 -11.50 4.35 9.50
N PRO A 124 -11.12 3.12 9.93
CA PRO A 124 -11.84 2.42 11.01
C PRO A 124 -11.76 3.15 12.35
N TRP A 125 -10.76 4.00 12.56
CA TRP A 125 -10.65 4.82 13.77
C TRP A 125 -11.78 5.84 13.89
N SER A 126 -12.44 6.23 12.80
CA SER A 126 -13.62 7.12 12.83
C SER A 126 -14.78 6.55 13.65
N LEU A 127 -14.84 5.22 13.85
CA LEU A 127 -15.88 4.54 14.62
C LEU A 127 -15.57 4.46 16.13
N THR A 128 -14.49 5.09 16.60
CA THR A 128 -14.11 5.05 18.02
C THR A 128 -14.76 6.20 18.80
N LYS A 129 -15.05 5.97 20.09
CA LYS A 129 -15.68 7.01 20.95
C LYS A 129 -14.86 8.31 21.00
N THR A 130 -13.54 8.22 20.98
CA THR A 130 -12.62 9.37 21.04
C THR A 130 -12.72 10.25 19.79
N THR A 131 -12.94 9.66 18.61
CA THR A 131 -13.12 10.39 17.35
C THR A 131 -14.58 10.78 17.10
N MET A 132 -15.53 10.04 17.68
CA MET A 132 -16.97 10.27 17.53
C MET A 132 -17.49 11.50 18.28
N THR A 133 -16.66 12.24 19.04
CA THR A 133 -17.09 13.52 19.66
C THR A 133 -17.37 14.62 18.63
N ASN A 134 -16.95 14.43 17.37
CA ASN A 134 -17.36 15.24 16.23
C ASN A 134 -18.67 14.69 15.65
N VAL A 135 -19.78 14.88 16.38
CA VAL A 135 -21.12 14.60 15.87
C VAL A 135 -21.67 15.88 15.24
N GLU A 136 -21.69 15.95 13.91
CA GLU A 136 -22.53 16.91 13.21
C GLU A 136 -23.88 16.26 12.91
N ASN A 137 -24.98 16.90 13.33
CA ASN A 137 -26.35 16.49 12.98
C ASN A 137 -26.68 15.00 13.24
N ASN A 138 -26.21 14.43 14.36
CA ASN A 138 -26.39 13.01 14.73
C ASN A 138 -25.78 11.98 13.75
N LYS A 139 -24.77 12.35 12.95
CA LYS A 139 -24.06 11.42 12.05
C LYS A 139 -22.58 11.29 12.40
N THR A 140 -22.05 10.07 12.30
CA THR A 140 -20.62 9.79 12.44
C THR A 140 -19.85 10.42 11.29
N VAL A 141 -18.88 11.29 11.61
CA VAL A 141 -17.97 11.88 10.63
C VAL A 141 -16.88 10.86 10.29
N LEU A 142 -16.81 10.48 9.01
CA LEU A 142 -15.85 9.52 8.49
C LEU A 142 -14.62 10.23 7.93
N HIS A 143 -13.45 9.63 8.11
CA HIS A 143 -12.16 10.18 7.70
C HIS A 143 -11.48 9.30 6.66
N VAL A 144 -10.55 9.88 5.89
CA VAL A 144 -9.81 9.16 4.85
C VAL A 144 -8.97 8.03 5.46
N ALA A 145 -9.04 6.83 4.87
CA ALA A 145 -8.20 5.69 5.25
C ALA A 145 -6.75 5.79 4.75
N GLY A 146 -6.46 6.78 3.88
CA GLY A 146 -5.24 6.81 3.08
C GLY A 146 -5.38 6.02 1.79
N GLY A 147 -4.35 6.04 0.95
CA GLY A 147 -4.45 5.43 -0.37
C GLY A 147 -3.12 5.18 -1.06
N SER A 148 -3.11 4.34 -2.10
CA SER A 148 -4.29 3.75 -2.74
C SER A 148 -4.75 2.40 -2.23
N SER A 149 -4.12 1.84 -1.19
CA SER A 149 -4.50 0.53 -0.62
C SER A 149 -5.28 0.64 0.69
N GLY A 150 -6.15 1.65 0.80
CA GLY A 150 -6.89 1.97 2.03
C GLY A 150 -7.85 0.87 2.46
N GLY A 151 -8.51 0.16 1.53
CA GLY A 151 -9.38 -0.96 1.88
C GLY A 151 -8.61 -2.10 2.56
N SER A 152 -7.38 -2.38 2.10
CA SER A 152 -6.48 -3.35 2.71
C SER A 152 -6.05 -2.92 4.11
N ALA A 153 -5.62 -1.66 4.26
CA ALA A 153 -5.17 -1.12 5.55
C ALA A 153 -6.31 -1.05 6.58
N ALA A 154 -7.49 -0.56 6.17
CA ALA A 154 -8.65 -0.42 7.02
C ALA A 154 -9.14 -1.78 7.54
N ALA A 155 -9.20 -2.80 6.67
CA ALA A 155 -9.62 -4.14 7.07
C ALA A 155 -8.64 -4.80 8.06
N VAL A 156 -7.34 -4.61 7.87
CA VAL A 156 -6.31 -5.10 8.81
C VAL A 156 -6.36 -4.34 10.13
N ALA A 157 -6.44 -3.00 10.09
CA ALA A 157 -6.50 -2.17 11.28
C ALA A 157 -7.76 -2.45 12.13
N ALA A 158 -8.90 -2.71 11.49
CA ALA A 158 -10.15 -3.08 12.15
C ALA A 158 -10.18 -4.52 12.70
N ASN A 159 -9.13 -5.31 12.43
CA ASN A 159 -9.00 -6.72 12.78
C ASN A 159 -9.98 -7.67 12.04
N PHE A 160 -10.38 -7.32 10.82
CA PHE A 160 -11.23 -8.21 9.99
C PHE A 160 -10.43 -9.38 9.43
N VAL A 161 -9.18 -9.12 9.03
CA VAL A 161 -8.19 -10.12 8.62
C VAL A 161 -6.84 -9.76 9.24
N SER A 162 -5.94 -10.75 9.37
CA SER A 162 -4.60 -10.51 9.92
C SER A 162 -3.61 -9.98 8.88
N ILE A 163 -3.83 -10.33 7.61
CA ILE A 163 -2.96 -10.00 6.47
C ILE A 163 -3.84 -9.52 5.31
N ALA A 164 -3.41 -8.44 4.64
CA ALA A 164 -3.96 -8.03 3.36
C ALA A 164 -2.84 -7.67 2.37
N LEU A 165 -3.02 -8.04 1.10
CA LEU A 165 -2.12 -7.69 0.01
C LEU A 165 -2.47 -6.30 -0.54
N GLY A 166 -1.46 -5.47 -0.76
CA GLY A 166 -1.57 -4.15 -1.37
C GLY A 166 -0.47 -3.90 -2.42
N SER A 167 -0.46 -2.68 -2.97
CA SER A 167 0.58 -2.23 -3.91
C SER A 167 1.04 -0.82 -3.53
N ASP A 168 2.33 -0.55 -3.69
CA ASP A 168 2.98 0.73 -3.38
C ASP A 168 3.77 1.24 -4.59
N THR A 169 3.30 2.34 -5.19
CA THR A 169 3.95 3.00 -6.33
C THR A 169 4.66 4.28 -5.91
N GLY A 170 4.11 4.99 -4.93
CA GLY A 170 4.68 6.23 -4.37
C GLY A 170 4.37 6.43 -2.89
N GLY A 171 4.02 5.37 -2.15
CA GLY A 171 3.52 5.47 -0.77
C GLY A 171 2.26 4.66 -0.50
N SER A 172 1.70 3.99 -1.51
CA SER A 172 0.34 3.43 -1.47
C SER A 172 0.14 2.22 -0.54
N ILE A 173 1.19 1.72 0.12
CA ILE A 173 1.07 0.82 1.29
C ILE A 173 1.36 1.61 2.57
N ARG A 174 2.42 2.40 2.59
CA ARG A 174 2.90 3.07 3.81
C ARG A 174 1.95 4.16 4.32
N ASN A 175 1.43 4.98 3.42
CA ASN A 175 0.47 6.05 3.72
C ASN A 175 -0.80 5.50 4.41
N PRO A 176 -1.56 4.56 3.80
CA PRO A 176 -2.74 4.01 4.45
C PRO A 176 -2.40 3.20 5.71
N ALA A 177 -1.23 2.55 5.81
CA ALA A 177 -0.79 1.88 7.04
C ALA A 177 -0.61 2.88 8.19
N ALA A 178 0.04 4.02 7.91
CA ALA A 178 0.24 5.07 8.91
C ALA A 178 -1.10 5.67 9.37
N ARG A 179 -2.01 5.97 8.42
CA ARG A 179 -3.32 6.56 8.73
C ARG A 179 -4.26 5.60 9.45
N CYS A 180 -4.21 4.31 9.15
CA CYS A 180 -5.08 3.30 9.77
C CYS A 180 -4.46 2.67 11.03
N GLY A 181 -3.18 2.89 11.33
CA GLY A 181 -2.54 2.35 12.52
C GLY A 181 -2.27 0.84 12.43
N CYS A 182 -1.75 0.38 11.30
CA CYS A 182 -1.28 -0.99 11.09
C CYS A 182 0.15 -0.97 10.50
N TYR A 183 0.78 -2.14 10.40
CA TYR A 183 2.07 -2.26 9.72
C TYR A 183 1.85 -2.36 8.22
N GLY A 184 2.65 -1.64 7.43
CA GLY A 184 2.61 -1.69 5.97
C GLY A 184 4.02 -1.83 5.40
N PHE A 185 4.30 -2.96 4.76
CA PHE A 185 5.61 -3.27 4.21
C PHE A 185 5.63 -3.19 2.69
N LYS A 186 6.50 -2.31 2.18
CA LYS A 186 6.91 -2.27 0.80
C LYS A 186 8.31 -2.89 0.68
N PRO A 187 8.48 -4.04 0.01
CA PRO A 187 9.79 -4.65 -0.18
C PRO A 187 10.65 -3.87 -1.19
N SER A 188 11.90 -4.31 -1.32
CA SER A 188 12.79 -3.91 -2.42
C SER A 188 12.12 -4.16 -3.77
N TYR A 189 12.29 -3.22 -4.71
CA TYR A 189 11.79 -3.39 -6.07
C TYR A 189 12.39 -4.66 -6.70
N GLY A 190 11.54 -5.48 -7.31
CA GLY A 190 11.94 -6.76 -7.91
C GLY A 190 12.03 -7.95 -6.93
N LEU A 191 11.74 -7.76 -5.62
CA LEU A 191 11.66 -8.91 -4.69
C LEU A 191 10.41 -9.77 -4.92
N LEU A 192 9.28 -9.12 -5.21
CA LEU A 192 7.99 -9.78 -5.39
C LEU A 192 7.48 -9.57 -6.82
N SER A 193 6.94 -10.64 -7.40
CA SER A 193 6.42 -10.64 -8.77
C SER A 193 5.26 -9.68 -8.97
N ARG A 194 5.32 -8.94 -10.08
CA ARG A 194 4.27 -8.04 -10.54
C ARG A 194 3.35 -8.70 -11.56
N LEU A 195 3.62 -9.96 -11.95
CA LEU A 195 2.79 -10.67 -12.92
C LEU A 195 1.35 -10.78 -12.43
N GLY A 196 0.46 -10.21 -13.22
CA GLY A 196 -0.97 -10.20 -12.93
C GLY A 196 -1.44 -9.16 -11.92
N MET A 197 -0.53 -8.33 -11.38
CA MET A 197 -0.89 -7.04 -10.81
C MET A 197 -1.11 -6.05 -11.97
N VAL A 198 -2.25 -5.38 -12.00
CA VAL A 198 -2.54 -4.33 -12.97
C VAL A 198 -1.57 -3.18 -12.72
N ALA A 199 -0.71 -2.93 -13.70
CA ALA A 199 0.38 -1.98 -13.62
C ALA A 199 -0.14 -0.53 -13.62
N LEU A 200 0.41 0.26 -12.70
CA LEU A 200 0.33 1.72 -12.71
C LEU A 200 1.62 2.30 -13.29
N VAL A 201 2.76 2.04 -12.64
CA VAL A 201 4.11 2.44 -13.10
C VAL A 201 5.06 1.26 -12.97
N ASN A 202 5.50 0.69 -14.09
CA ASN A 202 6.30 -0.53 -14.09
C ASN A 202 7.63 -0.36 -13.34
N SER A 203 8.24 0.82 -13.40
CA SER A 203 9.54 1.07 -12.76
C SER A 203 9.47 1.38 -11.26
N PHE A 204 8.27 1.48 -10.66
CA PHE A 204 8.07 1.80 -9.24
C PHE A 204 7.12 0.84 -8.50
N ASP A 205 6.17 0.23 -9.20
CA ASP A 205 5.15 -0.61 -8.61
C ASP A 205 5.76 -1.77 -7.81
N SER A 206 5.45 -1.81 -6.52
CA SER A 206 5.94 -2.83 -5.61
C SER A 206 4.75 -3.47 -4.88
N PRO A 207 4.45 -4.76 -5.11
CA PRO A 207 3.52 -5.50 -4.26
C PRO A 207 4.03 -5.54 -2.81
N GLY A 208 3.13 -5.58 -1.84
CA GLY A 208 3.51 -5.66 -0.43
C GLY A 208 2.32 -5.93 0.47
N PHE A 209 2.54 -5.91 1.79
CA PHE A 209 1.56 -6.44 2.73
C PHE A 209 1.24 -5.48 3.86
N PHE A 210 0.00 -5.61 4.35
CA PHE A 210 -0.46 -5.04 5.61
C PHE A 210 -0.62 -6.13 6.65
N ALA A 211 -0.25 -5.84 7.90
CA ALA A 211 -0.52 -6.72 9.02
C ALA A 211 -0.64 -5.95 10.35
N ARG A 212 -0.98 -6.66 11.42
CA ARG A 212 -0.98 -6.12 12.80
C ARG A 212 0.28 -6.47 13.60
N ASN A 213 1.21 -7.21 13.01
CA ASN A 213 2.51 -7.54 13.58
C ASN A 213 3.50 -7.85 12.45
N ILE A 214 4.80 -7.85 12.77
CA ILE A 214 5.87 -8.03 11.80
C ILE A 214 6.02 -9.48 11.34
N ASP A 215 5.74 -10.46 12.20
CA ASP A 215 5.80 -11.87 11.79
C ASP A 215 4.81 -12.21 10.69
N ASP A 216 3.61 -11.64 10.72
CA ASP A 216 2.61 -11.81 9.67
C ASP A 216 3.08 -11.20 8.34
N LEU A 217 3.83 -10.09 8.36
CA LEU A 217 4.49 -9.55 7.16
C LEU A 217 5.58 -10.48 6.65
N ILE A 218 6.40 -11.04 7.55
CA ILE A 218 7.46 -12.00 7.22
C ILE A 218 6.86 -13.26 6.61
N PHE A 219 5.83 -13.85 7.22
CA PHE A 219 5.15 -15.04 6.72
C PHE A 219 4.56 -14.81 5.33
N ALA A 220 3.87 -13.68 5.13
CA ALA A 220 3.30 -13.33 3.83
C ALA A 220 4.39 -13.15 2.78
N THR A 221 5.48 -12.44 3.11
CA THR A 221 6.58 -12.19 2.17
C THR A 221 7.30 -13.49 1.80
N ASN A 222 7.63 -14.33 2.77
CA ASN A 222 8.28 -15.63 2.54
C ASN A 222 7.44 -16.55 1.65
N ALA A 223 6.12 -16.51 1.80
CA ALA A 223 5.23 -17.33 0.98
C ALA A 223 5.23 -16.94 -0.50
N VAL A 224 5.53 -15.68 -0.83
CA VAL A 224 5.36 -15.15 -2.19
C VAL A 224 6.65 -14.71 -2.87
N ALA A 225 7.73 -14.53 -2.13
CA ALA A 225 9.03 -14.15 -2.68
C ALA A 225 9.71 -15.32 -3.40
N GLY A 226 10.65 -15.01 -4.29
CA GLY A 226 11.39 -16.00 -5.10
C GLY A 226 11.10 -15.88 -6.59
N PRO A 227 11.90 -16.58 -7.42
CA PRO A 227 11.98 -16.40 -8.87
C PRO A 227 10.62 -16.57 -9.56
N ASP A 228 10.34 -15.77 -10.59
CA ASP A 228 9.18 -15.86 -11.47
C ASP A 228 9.65 -15.55 -12.90
N ASP A 229 9.78 -16.57 -13.73
CA ASP A 229 10.35 -16.46 -15.08
C ASP A 229 9.48 -15.60 -16.02
N GLU A 230 8.21 -15.39 -15.65
CA GLU A 230 7.26 -14.58 -16.40
C GLU A 230 7.32 -13.08 -16.03
N ASP A 231 8.10 -12.71 -15.00
CA ASP A 231 8.39 -11.32 -14.64
C ASP A 231 9.87 -10.98 -14.87
N ALA A 232 10.15 -10.38 -16.04
CA ALA A 232 11.50 -9.97 -16.43
C ALA A 232 12.15 -8.89 -15.54
N THR A 233 11.40 -8.29 -14.60
CA THR A 233 11.93 -7.31 -13.64
C THR A 233 12.28 -7.90 -12.29
N LEU A 234 11.96 -9.18 -12.07
CA LEU A 234 12.24 -9.84 -10.82
C LEU A 234 13.74 -10.07 -10.64
N LEU A 235 14.18 -10.04 -9.40
CA LEU A 235 15.56 -10.33 -9.04
C LEU A 235 15.87 -11.80 -9.34
N SER A 236 16.96 -12.03 -10.06
CA SER A 236 17.41 -13.36 -10.47
C SER A 236 18.04 -14.19 -9.35
N LYS A 237 18.29 -13.59 -8.18
CA LYS A 237 18.92 -14.30 -7.05
C LYS A 237 17.89 -15.21 -6.36
N PRO A 238 18.27 -16.44 -5.96
CA PRO A 238 17.44 -17.26 -5.11
C PRO A 238 17.01 -16.50 -3.84
N PHE A 239 15.75 -16.65 -3.46
CA PHE A 239 15.23 -16.04 -2.24
C PHE A 239 15.53 -16.93 -1.03
N GLU A 240 16.12 -16.34 -0.01
CA GLU A 240 16.27 -16.96 1.31
C GLU A 240 15.14 -16.48 2.21
N ASN A 241 14.45 -17.42 2.84
CA ASN A 241 13.35 -17.08 3.75
C ASN A 241 13.83 -16.14 4.86
N PHE A 242 13.05 -15.10 5.08
CA PHE A 242 13.25 -14.20 6.19
C PHE A 242 12.99 -14.93 7.52
N LYS A 243 13.90 -14.72 8.47
CA LYS A 243 13.84 -15.17 9.87
C LYS A 243 12.70 -14.46 10.60
N THR A 244 11.99 -15.22 11.41
CA THR A 244 10.88 -14.73 12.27
C THR A 244 11.40 -14.03 13.52
N SER A 245 10.53 -13.26 14.19
CA SER A 245 10.84 -12.57 15.45
C SER A 245 11.57 -13.43 16.50
N ASN A 246 11.15 -14.69 16.66
CA ASN A 246 11.74 -15.64 17.60
C ASN A 246 13.22 -15.94 17.27
N GLU A 247 13.57 -15.93 15.99
CA GLU A 247 14.93 -16.14 15.50
C GLU A 247 15.76 -14.85 15.55
N LEU A 248 15.08 -13.70 15.39
CA LEU A 248 15.68 -12.36 15.38
C LEU A 248 16.07 -11.84 16.77
N SER A 249 15.38 -12.29 17.83
CA SER A 249 15.61 -11.87 19.22
C SER A 249 17.02 -12.14 19.79
N LYS A 250 17.89 -12.81 19.02
CA LYS A 250 19.24 -13.24 19.46
C LYS A 250 20.38 -12.32 19.01
N GLU A 251 20.12 -11.35 18.13
CA GLU A 251 21.16 -10.48 17.59
C GLU A 251 21.34 -9.17 18.38
N LYS A 252 22.40 -9.08 19.19
CA LYS A 252 22.77 -7.89 19.97
C LYS A 252 23.67 -6.91 19.19
N LYS A 253 23.36 -6.65 17.92
CA LYS A 253 24.10 -5.65 17.13
C LYS A 253 23.55 -4.25 17.45
N LYS A 254 24.44 -3.30 17.71
CA LYS A 254 24.10 -1.87 17.76
C LYS A 254 23.65 -1.41 16.38
N ILE A 255 22.52 -0.70 16.31
CA ILE A 255 21.95 -0.23 15.03
C ILE A 255 22.18 1.27 14.88
N ILE A 256 22.66 1.70 13.71
CA ILE A 256 22.84 3.11 13.37
C ILE A 256 21.66 3.57 12.50
N ILE A 257 20.84 4.47 13.04
CA ILE A 257 19.64 5.00 12.39
C ILE A 257 19.90 6.43 11.91
N GLY A 258 19.64 6.68 10.63
CA GLY A 258 19.70 8.02 10.05
C GLY A 258 18.39 8.79 10.27
N LEU A 259 18.51 10.08 10.57
CA LEU A 259 17.41 11.03 10.68
C LEU A 259 17.56 12.04 9.53
N PRO A 260 16.75 11.93 8.45
CA PRO A 260 16.86 12.83 7.31
C PRO A 260 16.38 14.23 7.67
N ASP A 261 17.27 15.22 7.55
CA ASP A 261 16.93 16.61 7.85
C ASP A 261 15.90 17.18 6.89
N ASP A 262 15.93 16.72 5.63
CA ASP A 262 15.01 17.11 4.56
C ASP A 262 13.56 16.66 4.79
N TYR A 263 13.31 15.79 5.78
CA TYR A 263 11.96 15.36 6.17
C TYR A 263 11.38 16.16 7.34
N ASP A 264 12.14 17.07 7.96
CA ASP A 264 11.58 18.03 8.92
C ASP A 264 11.00 19.26 8.19
N VAL A 265 9.96 19.03 7.40
CA VAL A 265 9.31 20.06 6.59
C VAL A 265 8.34 20.91 7.42
N ASN A 266 8.09 22.14 6.96
CA ASN A 266 7.17 23.06 7.62
C ASN A 266 5.73 22.53 7.71
N THR A 267 5.32 21.68 6.77
CA THR A 267 3.98 21.09 6.73
C THR A 267 3.80 19.96 7.76
N LEU A 268 4.88 19.43 8.34
CA LEU A 268 4.84 18.43 9.39
C LEU A 268 4.32 19.06 10.69
N SER A 269 3.18 18.58 11.17
CA SER A 269 2.58 19.09 12.41
C SER A 269 3.51 18.93 13.61
N SER A 270 3.32 19.82 14.59
CA SER A 270 4.02 19.76 15.87
C SER A 270 3.83 18.40 16.55
N GLU A 271 2.64 17.82 16.51
CA GLU A 271 2.35 16.54 17.16
C GLU A 271 3.09 15.36 16.53
N TYR A 272 3.20 15.33 15.20
CA TYR A 272 3.95 14.30 14.47
C TYR A 272 5.46 14.48 14.64
N ARG A 273 5.94 15.74 14.61
CA ARG A 273 7.34 16.08 14.92
C ARG A 273 7.73 15.64 16.33
N LEU A 274 6.89 15.94 17.32
CA LEU A 274 7.10 15.48 18.70
C LEU A 274 7.07 13.95 18.79
N CYS A 275 6.16 13.27 18.10
CA CYS A 275 6.14 11.80 18.10
C CYS A 275 7.43 11.20 17.55
N TRP A 276 7.98 11.80 16.50
CA TRP A 276 9.25 11.39 15.90
C TRP A 276 10.41 11.59 16.88
N GLN A 277 10.50 12.77 17.49
CA GLN A 277 11.51 13.11 18.49
C GLN A 277 11.43 12.24 19.75
N ASP A 278 10.22 12.00 20.27
CA ASP A 278 9.96 11.17 21.45
C ASP A 278 10.39 9.72 21.22
N LEU A 279 10.17 9.17 20.01
CA LEU A 279 10.65 7.83 19.68
C LEU A 279 12.18 7.79 19.63
N VAL A 280 12.82 8.77 18.98
CA VAL A 280 14.29 8.88 18.95
C VAL A 280 14.86 8.95 20.36
N HIS A 281 14.26 9.76 21.24
CA HIS A 281 14.70 9.90 22.62
C HIS A 281 14.61 8.57 23.38
N ARG A 282 13.44 7.92 23.39
CA ARG A 282 13.23 6.63 24.08
C ARG A 282 14.16 5.53 23.56
N LEU A 283 14.37 5.45 22.25
CA LEU A 283 15.29 4.47 21.68
C LEU A 283 16.75 4.76 22.04
N THR A 284 17.13 6.03 22.14
CA THR A 284 18.49 6.43 22.58
C THR A 284 18.77 5.97 24.01
N GLU A 285 17.78 6.06 24.91
CA GLU A 285 17.92 5.64 26.32
C GLU A 285 18.20 4.14 26.48
N THR A 286 17.80 3.31 25.51
CA THR A 286 18.11 1.86 25.54
C THR A 286 19.59 1.55 25.36
N GLY A 287 20.38 2.47 24.77
CA GLY A 287 21.79 2.26 24.40
C GLY A 287 22.02 1.35 23.18
N GLU A 288 20.97 0.72 22.65
CA GLU A 288 21.07 -0.21 21.50
C GLU A 288 21.12 0.51 20.15
N TYR A 289 20.69 1.76 20.09
CA TYR A 289 20.57 2.56 18.87
C TYR A 289 21.51 3.76 18.89
N THR A 290 22.02 4.15 17.73
CA THR A 290 22.76 5.39 17.52
C THR A 290 22.11 6.17 16.42
N PHE A 291 21.73 7.42 16.70
CA PHE A 291 21.09 8.28 15.72
C PHE A 291 22.11 9.23 15.11
N LYS A 292 22.06 9.38 13.77
CA LYS A 292 22.86 10.36 13.03
C LYS A 292 21.95 11.19 12.13
N ARG A 293 22.13 12.51 12.12
CA ARG A 293 21.48 13.37 11.14
C ARG A 293 22.11 13.12 9.77
N VAL A 294 21.28 13.05 8.72
CA VAL A 294 21.72 12.80 7.34
C VAL A 294 21.02 13.74 6.38
N GLN A 295 21.61 13.88 5.19
CA GLN A 295 21.17 14.83 4.16
C GLN A 295 20.76 14.06 2.91
N LEU A 296 19.58 14.36 2.40
CA LEU A 296 19.00 13.85 1.16
C LEU A 296 18.62 15.04 0.27
N PRO A 297 19.60 15.78 -0.28
CA PRO A 297 19.38 17.06 -0.97
C PRO A 297 18.46 16.99 -2.19
N TYR A 298 18.23 15.81 -2.77
CA TYR A 298 17.27 15.61 -3.86
C TYR A 298 15.83 15.37 -3.39
N THR A 299 15.57 15.31 -2.08
CA THR A 299 14.22 15.16 -1.50
C THR A 299 13.22 16.19 -2.02
N PRO A 300 13.53 17.51 -2.05
CA PRO A 300 12.58 18.52 -2.54
C PRO A 300 12.15 18.32 -4.00
N TYR A 301 12.97 17.66 -4.83
CA TYR A 301 12.68 17.40 -6.23
C TYR A 301 12.02 16.04 -6.47
N SER A 302 11.94 15.19 -5.44
CA SER A 302 11.48 13.80 -5.59
C SER A 302 10.02 13.72 -6.04
N ASN A 303 9.13 14.57 -5.50
CA ASN A 303 7.72 14.55 -5.90
C ASN A 303 7.51 14.95 -7.37
N ALA A 304 8.22 15.99 -7.83
CA ALA A 304 8.15 16.42 -9.23
C ALA A 304 8.69 15.34 -10.18
N ALA A 305 9.83 14.73 -9.85
CA ALA A 305 10.39 13.62 -10.64
C ALA A 305 9.45 12.41 -10.66
N TYR A 306 8.90 12.01 -9.51
CA TYR A 306 7.92 10.94 -9.43
C TYR A 306 6.69 11.23 -10.29
N THR A 307 6.12 12.44 -10.18
CA THR A 307 4.92 12.84 -10.94
C THR A 307 5.14 12.76 -12.44
N ILE A 308 6.26 13.30 -12.95
CA ILE A 308 6.55 13.28 -14.39
C ILE A 308 6.78 11.83 -14.87
N LEU A 309 7.65 11.08 -14.20
CA LEU A 309 8.00 9.71 -14.61
C LEU A 309 6.80 8.78 -14.53
N SER A 310 6.03 8.86 -13.43
CA SER A 310 4.81 8.06 -13.28
C SER A 310 3.78 8.41 -14.34
N SER A 311 3.53 9.69 -14.62
CA SER A 311 2.56 10.10 -15.64
C SER A 311 2.94 9.57 -17.03
N CYS A 312 4.23 9.60 -17.39
CA CYS A 312 4.72 9.07 -18.67
C CYS A 312 4.41 7.56 -18.80
N GLU A 313 4.73 6.77 -17.78
CA GLU A 313 4.41 5.34 -17.79
C GLU A 313 2.91 5.06 -17.72
N ILE A 314 2.15 5.87 -16.98
CA ILE A 314 0.68 5.79 -16.92
C ILE A 314 0.08 5.98 -18.30
N ALA A 315 0.51 7.00 -19.05
CA ALA A 315 0.01 7.24 -20.40
C ALA A 315 0.20 6.01 -21.31
N SER A 316 1.37 5.37 -21.22
CA SER A 316 1.67 4.14 -21.96
C SER A 316 0.88 2.93 -21.45
N ASN A 317 0.92 2.64 -20.15
CA ASN A 317 0.28 1.48 -19.54
C ASN A 317 -1.24 1.49 -19.73
N MET A 318 -1.85 2.68 -19.61
CA MET A 318 -3.30 2.88 -19.74
C MET A 318 -3.81 2.86 -21.18
N ALA A 319 -2.92 2.85 -22.19
CA ALA A 319 -3.31 2.83 -23.60
C ALA A 319 -4.08 1.55 -23.98
N ARG A 320 -3.86 0.45 -23.24
CA ARG A 320 -4.54 -0.85 -23.45
C ARG A 320 -6.03 -0.86 -23.11
N TYR A 321 -6.51 0.16 -22.39
CA TYR A 321 -7.92 0.25 -21.99
C TYR A 321 -8.69 1.02 -23.05
N ASP A 322 -9.08 0.28 -24.09
CA ASP A 322 -9.74 0.76 -25.30
C ASP A 322 -11.19 0.22 -25.46
N GLY A 323 -11.59 -0.73 -24.61
CA GLY A 323 -12.90 -1.38 -24.66
C GLY A 323 -13.08 -2.37 -25.79
N ILE A 324 -12.01 -2.80 -26.47
CA ILE A 324 -12.11 -3.73 -27.62
C ILE A 324 -11.99 -5.16 -27.15
N LYS A 325 -10.94 -5.47 -26.38
CA LYS A 325 -10.67 -6.85 -25.92
C LYS A 325 -11.38 -7.16 -24.61
N TYR A 326 -11.53 -6.17 -23.74
CA TYR A 326 -12.11 -6.31 -22.41
C TYR A 326 -12.47 -4.94 -21.81
N GLY A 327 -13.24 -4.97 -20.72
CA GLY A 327 -13.64 -3.78 -19.97
C GLY A 327 -14.88 -3.09 -20.53
N HIS A 328 -15.02 -1.80 -20.19
CA HIS A 328 -16.10 -0.96 -20.69
C HIS A 328 -15.95 -0.70 -22.18
N HIS A 329 -17.05 -0.83 -22.92
CA HIS A 329 -17.16 -0.44 -24.32
C HIS A 329 -18.36 0.50 -24.43
N THR A 330 -18.17 1.68 -25.02
CA THR A 330 -19.28 2.63 -25.17
C THR A 330 -20.44 1.98 -25.94
N LYS A 331 -21.67 2.22 -25.47
CA LYS A 331 -22.89 1.86 -26.20
C LYS A 331 -23.40 3.01 -27.07
N ASN A 332 -22.82 4.19 -26.94
CA ASN A 332 -23.24 5.41 -27.61
C ASN A 332 -22.53 5.59 -28.96
N ILE A 333 -22.76 4.64 -29.87
CA ILE A 333 -22.11 4.58 -31.19
C ILE A 333 -23.12 4.98 -32.28
N ASP A 334 -22.87 6.10 -32.96
CA ASP A 334 -23.51 6.44 -34.23
C ASP A 334 -22.69 5.85 -35.38
N LYS A 335 -23.13 4.70 -35.89
CA LYS A 335 -22.43 3.96 -36.97
C LYS A 335 -22.23 4.76 -38.26
N ASN A 336 -22.98 5.84 -38.46
CA ASN A 336 -22.87 6.67 -39.67
C ASN A 336 -21.92 7.87 -39.48
N LYS A 337 -21.50 8.17 -38.24
CA LYS A 337 -20.69 9.36 -37.93
C LYS A 337 -19.42 9.06 -37.15
N ASP A 338 -19.48 8.14 -36.20
CA ASP A 338 -18.35 7.86 -35.32
C ASP A 338 -17.27 7.08 -36.07
N THR A 339 -16.07 7.62 -36.05
CA THR A 339 -14.87 6.89 -36.43
C THR A 339 -14.47 5.91 -35.33
N TYR A 340 -13.53 5.01 -35.64
CA TYR A 340 -12.90 4.17 -34.63
C TYR A 340 -12.30 4.99 -33.48
N GLU A 341 -11.66 6.12 -33.78
CA GLU A 341 -11.10 7.01 -32.75
C GLU A 341 -12.17 7.61 -31.85
N ASP A 342 -13.35 7.94 -32.39
CA ASP A 342 -14.45 8.51 -31.60
C ASP A 342 -15.01 7.48 -30.62
N ILE A 343 -15.08 6.20 -31.02
CA ILE A 343 -15.47 5.10 -30.14
C ILE A 343 -14.47 4.94 -28.99
N LEU A 344 -13.15 5.04 -29.27
CA LEU A 344 -12.11 5.01 -28.24
C LEU A 344 -12.21 6.18 -27.26
N LYS A 345 -12.41 7.39 -27.79
CA LYS A 345 -12.57 8.62 -26.99
C LYS A 345 -13.77 8.49 -26.06
N LYS A 346 -14.95 8.14 -26.59
CA LYS A 346 -16.17 7.94 -25.80
C LYS A 346 -16.00 6.87 -24.74
N THR A 347 -15.42 5.73 -25.09
CA THR A 347 -15.19 4.62 -24.16
C THR A 347 -14.35 5.06 -22.95
N ARG A 348 -13.25 5.78 -23.21
CA ARG A 348 -12.33 6.25 -22.14
C ARG A 348 -12.92 7.41 -21.35
N ASP A 349 -13.67 8.31 -21.99
CA ASP A 349 -14.33 9.44 -21.33
C ASP A 349 -15.49 8.99 -20.43
N GLU A 350 -16.24 7.97 -20.82
CA GLU A 350 -17.35 7.44 -20.02
C GLU A 350 -16.88 6.68 -18.76
N SER A 351 -15.67 6.12 -18.78
CA SER A 351 -15.28 5.07 -17.83
C SER A 351 -14.03 5.36 -16.97
N LEU A 352 -13.13 6.25 -17.41
CA LEU A 352 -11.97 6.67 -16.61
C LEU A 352 -12.30 7.94 -15.84
N GLY A 353 -12.04 7.97 -14.54
CA GLY A 353 -12.22 9.17 -13.72
C GLY A 353 -11.26 10.30 -14.08
N GLU A 354 -11.58 11.50 -13.61
CA GLU A 354 -10.85 12.74 -13.94
C GLU A 354 -9.38 12.68 -13.56
N ARG A 355 -9.04 12.18 -12.36
CA ARG A 355 -7.64 12.00 -11.91
C ARG A 355 -6.86 11.09 -12.85
N VAL A 356 -7.47 10.00 -13.31
CA VAL A 356 -6.85 9.05 -14.24
C VAL A 356 -6.61 9.70 -15.60
N ARG A 357 -7.62 10.38 -16.15
CA ARG A 357 -7.50 11.12 -17.43
C ARG A 357 -6.47 12.24 -17.35
N GLY A 358 -6.41 12.98 -16.24
CA GLY A 358 -5.44 14.03 -16.00
C GLY A 358 -4.00 13.52 -16.03
N ARG A 359 -3.72 12.37 -15.39
CA ARG A 359 -2.38 11.74 -15.43
C ARG A 359 -2.02 11.20 -16.81
N ILE A 360 -2.98 10.66 -17.57
CA ILE A 360 -2.77 10.26 -18.97
C ILE A 360 -2.41 11.48 -19.84
N LEU A 361 -3.17 12.58 -19.69
CA LEU A 361 -2.93 13.82 -20.42
C LEU A 361 -1.54 14.39 -20.11
N ALA A 362 -1.19 14.50 -18.83
CA ALA A 362 0.11 14.98 -18.39
C ALA A 362 1.25 14.10 -18.94
N GLY A 363 1.09 12.78 -18.88
CA GLY A 363 2.06 11.83 -19.44
C GLY A 363 2.29 12.01 -20.93
N ASN A 364 1.21 12.11 -21.71
CA ASN A 364 1.31 12.37 -23.16
C ASN A 364 2.00 13.72 -23.43
N TYR A 365 1.70 14.76 -22.65
CA TYR A 365 2.34 16.07 -22.79
C TYR A 365 3.86 15.99 -22.55
N TYR A 366 4.30 15.31 -21.49
CA TYR A 366 5.73 15.15 -21.19
C TYR A 366 6.48 14.29 -22.22
N LEU A 367 5.77 13.40 -22.93
CA LEU A 367 6.32 12.51 -23.94
C LEU A 367 6.30 13.08 -25.37
N LEU A 368 5.75 14.29 -25.59
CA LEU A 368 5.89 14.98 -26.87
C LEU A 368 7.38 15.19 -27.18
N GLU A 369 7.74 15.09 -28.47
CA GLU A 369 9.14 15.21 -28.94
C GLU A 369 9.84 16.47 -28.40
N GLU A 370 9.17 17.62 -28.47
CA GLU A 370 9.66 18.91 -27.97
C GLU A 370 9.83 18.99 -26.44
N ASN A 371 9.13 18.13 -25.69
CA ASN A 371 9.09 18.11 -24.24
C ASN A 371 9.95 17.00 -23.61
N TYR A 372 10.26 15.94 -24.37
CA TYR A 372 10.84 14.70 -23.85
C TYR A 372 12.14 14.92 -23.07
N ASP A 373 13.10 15.65 -23.65
CA ASP A 373 14.37 15.93 -22.99
C ASP A 373 14.22 16.85 -21.77
N LYS A 374 13.31 17.83 -21.89
CA LYS A 374 13.06 18.84 -20.86
C LYS A 374 12.41 18.24 -19.61
N TYR A 375 11.48 17.31 -19.76
CA TYR A 375 10.73 16.73 -18.66
C TYR A 375 11.19 15.30 -18.34
N PHE A 376 10.99 14.35 -19.25
CA PHE A 376 11.25 12.94 -18.96
C PHE A 376 12.73 12.65 -18.67
N VAL A 377 13.64 13.07 -19.56
CA VAL A 377 15.08 12.84 -19.39
C VAL A 377 15.61 13.58 -18.15
N GLN A 378 15.15 14.82 -17.94
CA GLN A 378 15.53 15.58 -16.74
C GLN A 378 15.04 14.92 -15.45
N SER A 379 13.81 14.40 -15.41
CA SER A 379 13.31 13.66 -14.24
C SER A 379 14.04 12.35 -13.99
N GLN A 380 14.50 11.66 -15.04
CA GLN A 380 15.40 10.48 -14.89
C GLN A 380 16.75 10.86 -14.25
N ARG A 381 17.30 12.03 -14.58
CA ARG A 381 18.52 12.55 -13.92
C ARG A 381 18.27 12.88 -12.45
N VAL A 382 17.13 13.51 -12.13
CA VAL A 382 16.74 13.74 -10.73
C VAL A 382 16.56 12.43 -9.97
N ARG A 383 15.90 11.42 -10.57
CA ARG A 383 15.80 10.07 -10.00
C ARG A 383 17.18 9.50 -9.68
N ARG A 384 18.16 9.66 -10.58
CA ARG A 384 19.55 9.25 -10.31
C ARG A 384 20.16 10.00 -9.12
N GLY A 385 19.90 11.30 -8.99
CA GLY A 385 20.29 12.10 -7.82
C GLY A 385 19.72 11.53 -6.51
N VAL A 386 18.41 11.27 -6.47
CA VAL A 386 17.74 10.62 -5.32
C VAL A 386 18.38 9.28 -4.98
N MET A 387 18.66 8.44 -5.98
CA MET A 387 19.35 7.16 -5.76
C MET A 387 20.74 7.34 -5.16
N ASN A 388 21.49 8.33 -5.62
CA ASN A 388 22.84 8.62 -5.13
C ASN A 388 22.81 9.13 -3.68
N ASP A 389 21.82 9.92 -3.29
CA ASP A 389 21.65 10.38 -1.90
C ASP A 389 21.48 9.20 -0.95
N TYR A 390 20.53 8.31 -1.22
CA TYR A 390 20.36 7.11 -0.39
C TYR A 390 21.59 6.21 -0.41
N LYS A 391 22.25 6.06 -1.56
CA LYS A 391 23.48 5.29 -1.66
C LYS A 391 24.57 5.86 -0.75
N LYS A 392 24.80 7.17 -0.80
CA LYS A 392 25.75 7.86 0.08
C LYS A 392 25.40 7.62 1.55
N VAL A 393 24.13 7.79 1.92
CA VAL A 393 23.69 7.63 3.30
C VAL A 393 23.91 6.21 3.83
N PHE A 394 23.55 5.18 3.05
CA PHE A 394 23.72 3.80 3.49
C PHE A 394 25.18 3.32 3.39
N GLU A 395 25.89 3.66 2.32
CA GLU A 395 27.24 3.14 2.05
C GLU A 395 28.35 4.01 2.63
N GLU A 396 28.28 5.33 2.53
CA GLU A 396 29.34 6.25 2.99
C GLU A 396 29.13 6.64 4.46
N ASP A 397 27.92 7.07 4.84
CA ASP A 397 27.62 7.50 6.22
C ASP A 397 27.42 6.32 7.19
N LYS A 398 27.42 5.09 6.64
CA LYS A 398 27.27 3.80 7.34
C LYS A 398 25.99 3.74 8.18
N ILE A 399 24.87 4.09 7.55
CA ILE A 399 23.54 4.01 8.17
C ILE A 399 22.91 2.66 7.86
N ASP A 400 22.37 1.99 8.88
CA ASP A 400 21.69 0.70 8.70
C ASP A 400 20.25 0.88 8.17
N CYS A 401 19.54 1.94 8.61
CA CYS A 401 18.23 2.34 8.09
C CYS A 401 17.91 3.81 8.43
N LEU A 402 16.93 4.40 7.77
CA LEU A 402 16.39 5.73 8.12
C LEU A 402 15.13 5.60 8.96
N LEU A 403 14.90 6.53 9.88
CA LEU A 403 13.63 6.71 10.59
C LEU A 403 13.02 8.04 10.17
N ALA A 404 11.77 8.01 9.71
CA ALA A 404 11.10 9.15 9.09
C ALA A 404 9.60 9.20 9.40
N PRO A 405 8.95 10.37 9.31
CA PRO A 405 7.49 10.48 9.18
C PRO A 405 6.99 9.79 7.91
N VAL A 406 5.68 9.48 7.88
CA VAL A 406 5.01 8.93 6.67
C VAL A 406 3.98 9.90 6.11
N VAL A 407 3.28 10.59 7.01
CA VAL A 407 2.29 11.62 6.73
C VAL A 407 2.51 12.78 7.70
N SER A 408 2.04 13.96 7.32
CA SER A 408 2.27 15.22 8.04
C SER A 408 1.28 15.47 9.18
N ASN A 409 0.08 14.91 9.06
CA ASN A 409 -1.09 15.26 9.86
C ASN A 409 -2.09 14.09 9.97
N ASP A 410 -2.98 14.21 10.95
CA ASP A 410 -4.16 13.35 11.08
C ASP A 410 -5.02 13.34 9.79
N PRO A 411 -5.76 12.24 9.53
CA PRO A 411 -6.61 12.17 8.36
C PRO A 411 -7.68 13.25 8.39
N ILE A 412 -7.91 13.89 7.24
CA ILE A 412 -9.05 14.77 7.02
C ILE A 412 -10.34 13.95 6.86
N THR A 413 -11.49 14.62 6.97
CA THR A 413 -12.79 14.00 6.74
C THR A 413 -12.98 13.63 5.26
N LEU A 414 -13.87 12.68 4.99
CA LEU A 414 -14.25 12.35 3.61
C LEU A 414 -14.91 13.56 2.91
N ALA A 415 -15.67 14.37 3.64
CA ALA A 415 -16.31 15.58 3.10
C ALA A 415 -15.29 16.66 2.70
N GLU A 416 -14.26 16.88 3.53
CA GLU A 416 -13.16 17.78 3.20
C GLU A 416 -12.37 17.28 1.98
N TYR A 417 -12.12 15.96 1.88
CA TYR A 417 -11.42 15.39 0.73
C TYR A 417 -12.21 15.50 -0.57
N GLU A 418 -13.53 15.34 -0.52
CA GLU A 418 -14.41 15.48 -1.70
C GLU A 418 -14.35 16.90 -2.30
N GLN A 419 -14.21 17.91 -1.44
CA GLN A 419 -14.12 19.32 -1.82
C GLN A 419 -12.70 19.76 -2.16
N ALA A 420 -11.69 18.93 -1.87
CA ALA A 420 -10.31 19.27 -2.13
C ALA A 420 -10.00 19.15 -3.63
N ASP A 421 -9.57 20.25 -4.23
CA ASP A 421 -9.07 20.31 -5.62
C ASP A 421 -7.72 19.59 -5.82
N ASP A 422 -7.20 18.93 -4.79
CA ASP A 422 -5.80 18.57 -4.78
C ASP A 422 -5.51 17.30 -5.58
N ILE A 423 -4.75 17.49 -6.66
CA ILE A 423 -4.21 16.45 -7.54
C ILE A 423 -2.99 15.78 -6.88
N PHE A 424 -2.40 16.39 -5.85
CA PHE A 424 -1.14 15.97 -5.22
C PHE A 424 -1.27 15.86 -3.70
N SER A 425 -0.49 14.99 -3.07
CA SER A 425 -0.41 14.94 -1.61
C SER A 425 0.90 15.56 -1.16
N GLU A 426 0.83 16.52 -0.25
CA GLU A 426 2.04 17.05 0.40
C GLU A 426 2.83 15.95 1.14
N ASP A 427 2.16 14.85 1.54
CA ASP A 427 2.78 13.72 2.22
C ASP A 427 3.67 12.85 1.30
N ASP A 428 3.54 12.99 -0.02
CA ASP A 428 4.33 12.21 -0.99
C ASP A 428 5.84 12.46 -0.82
N ILE A 429 6.22 13.63 -0.28
CA ILE A 429 7.63 13.98 0.01
C ILE A 429 8.32 12.94 0.91
N PHE A 430 7.59 12.33 1.84
CA PHE A 430 8.14 11.35 2.78
C PHE A 430 8.28 9.95 2.17
N THR A 431 7.58 9.67 1.07
CA THR A 431 7.37 8.29 0.62
C THR A 431 7.93 7.99 -0.76
N VAL A 432 7.83 8.93 -1.72
CA VAL A 432 8.21 8.70 -3.12
C VAL A 432 9.70 8.45 -3.33
N GLY A 433 10.57 9.00 -2.48
CA GLY A 433 12.03 8.81 -2.57
C GLY A 433 12.43 7.33 -2.53
N ALA A 434 11.80 6.55 -1.64
CA ALA A 434 12.03 5.12 -1.54
C ALA A 434 11.59 4.35 -2.81
N ASN A 435 10.51 4.77 -3.49
CA ASN A 435 10.07 4.16 -4.75
C ASN A 435 11.00 4.51 -5.90
N LEU A 436 11.39 5.79 -6.02
CA LEU A 436 12.35 6.25 -7.03
C LEU A 436 13.66 5.47 -6.97
N ALA A 437 14.11 5.15 -5.74
CA ALA A 437 15.32 4.40 -5.47
C ALA A 437 15.13 2.88 -5.36
N GLY A 438 13.90 2.36 -5.45
CA GLY A 438 13.60 0.93 -5.37
C GLY A 438 13.83 0.29 -3.99
N LEU A 439 13.90 1.09 -2.92
CA LEU A 439 14.30 0.68 -1.57
C LEU A 439 13.18 0.05 -0.76
N PRO A 440 13.44 -0.92 0.13
CA PRO A 440 12.43 -1.43 1.05
C PRO A 440 12.08 -0.37 2.10
N ALA A 441 10.80 -0.31 2.48
CA ALA A 441 10.29 0.60 3.48
C ALA A 441 9.11 0.00 4.26
N LEU A 442 9.09 0.22 5.57
CA LEU A 442 8.05 -0.29 6.48
C LEU A 442 7.44 0.87 7.25
N SER A 443 6.13 1.06 7.13
CA SER A 443 5.33 1.93 8.01
C SER A 443 4.86 1.13 9.22
N PHE A 444 4.89 1.74 10.41
CA PHE A 444 4.47 1.14 11.66
C PHE A 444 3.85 2.19 12.60
N PRO A 445 2.84 1.81 13.42
CA PRO A 445 2.18 2.74 14.32
C PRO A 445 3.00 2.97 15.60
N VAL A 446 2.95 4.19 16.15
CA VAL A 446 3.69 4.57 17.36
C VAL A 446 2.76 4.91 18.51
N ARG A 447 1.83 5.85 18.31
CA ARG A 447 0.85 6.27 19.33
C ARG A 447 -0.40 6.86 18.67
N LEU A 448 -1.40 7.20 19.47
CA LEU A 448 -2.55 7.99 19.01
C LEU A 448 -2.27 9.48 19.19
N SER A 449 -2.82 10.28 18.29
CA SER A 449 -2.87 11.74 18.39
C SER A 449 -3.86 12.18 19.46
N SER A 450 -3.82 13.46 19.79
CA SER A 450 -4.79 14.16 20.61
C SER A 450 -6.23 14.03 20.10
N LYS A 451 -6.42 13.82 18.78
CA LYS A 451 -7.73 13.57 18.14
C LYS A 451 -8.10 12.09 18.10
N GLY A 452 -7.26 11.19 18.60
CA GLY A 452 -7.51 9.76 18.63
C GLY A 452 -7.17 9.01 17.34
N PHE A 453 -6.42 9.62 16.41
CA PHE A 453 -5.96 8.95 15.19
C PHE A 453 -4.55 8.38 15.34
N PRO A 454 -4.20 7.30 14.62
CA PRO A 454 -2.84 6.76 14.65
C PRO A 454 -1.82 7.73 14.08
N ILE A 455 -0.69 7.86 14.78
CA ILE A 455 0.55 8.46 14.27
C ILE A 455 1.50 7.32 13.91
N GLY A 456 1.81 7.20 12.62
CA GLY A 456 2.75 6.22 12.08
C GLY A 456 4.07 6.86 11.65
N LEU A 457 5.17 6.12 11.86
CA LEU A 457 6.49 6.43 11.32
C LEU A 457 6.91 5.31 10.36
N GLN A 458 7.96 5.54 9.58
CA GLN A 458 8.54 4.52 8.72
C GLN A 458 10.02 4.30 8.96
N LEU A 459 10.46 3.08 8.69
CA LEU A 459 11.84 2.78 8.41
C LEU A 459 12.07 2.63 6.90
N ILE A 460 13.18 3.17 6.39
CA ILE A 460 13.63 2.96 5.01
C ILE A 460 14.99 2.26 5.06
N GLY A 461 15.08 1.09 4.43
CA GLY A 461 16.27 0.26 4.43
C GLY A 461 17.09 0.37 3.14
N PRO A 462 18.34 -0.10 3.14
CA PRO A 462 19.11 -0.28 1.91
C PRO A 462 18.47 -1.31 0.98
N PHE A 463 18.76 -1.21 -0.31
CA PHE A 463 18.28 -2.18 -1.30
C PHE A 463 18.71 -3.60 -0.95
N LEU A 464 17.77 -4.56 -0.99
CA LEU A 464 17.94 -5.97 -0.61
C LEU A 464 18.34 -6.22 0.85
N LYS A 465 18.09 -5.24 1.74
CA LYS A 465 18.24 -5.36 3.20
C LYS A 465 16.89 -5.42 3.90
N ASP A 466 15.90 -5.99 3.23
CA ASP A 466 14.53 -6.20 3.69
C ASP A 466 14.47 -6.96 5.02
N GLN A 467 15.24 -8.04 5.18
CA GLN A 467 15.32 -8.81 6.42
C GLN A 467 15.82 -7.95 7.58
N GLU A 468 16.93 -7.23 7.39
CA GLU A 468 17.52 -6.39 8.41
C GLU A 468 16.59 -5.22 8.79
N LEU A 469 15.86 -4.68 7.81
CA LEU A 469 14.84 -3.66 8.02
C LEU A 469 13.69 -4.19 8.89
N LEU A 470 13.13 -5.35 8.55
CA LEU A 470 12.06 -5.99 9.32
C LEU A 470 12.53 -6.37 10.73
N SER A 471 13.77 -6.81 10.88
CA SER A 471 14.40 -7.10 12.18
C SER A 471 14.52 -5.85 13.05
N THR A 472 15.01 -4.76 12.47
CA THR A 472 15.13 -3.47 13.15
C THR A 472 13.76 -2.96 13.59
N ALA A 473 12.77 -3.04 12.71
CA ALA A 473 11.41 -2.68 13.05
C ALA A 473 10.84 -3.52 14.19
N TYR A 474 11.09 -4.83 14.20
CA TYR A 474 10.62 -5.72 15.26
C TYR A 474 11.20 -5.32 16.61
N ARG A 475 12.50 -5.04 16.65
CA ARG A 475 13.19 -4.58 17.87
C ARG A 475 12.62 -3.25 18.36
N ILE A 476 12.41 -2.28 17.47
CA ILE A 476 11.85 -0.97 17.82
C ILE A 476 10.42 -1.10 18.33
N CYS A 477 9.54 -1.76 17.59
CA CYS A 477 8.12 -1.87 17.93
C CYS A 477 7.86 -2.75 19.16
N SER A 478 8.83 -3.58 19.57
CA SER A 478 8.77 -4.33 20.83
C SER A 478 9.05 -3.47 22.07
N THR A 479 9.56 -2.23 21.91
CA THR A 479 9.87 -1.34 23.05
C THR A 479 8.66 -0.57 23.58
N TYR A 480 7.53 -0.58 22.87
CA TYR A 480 6.32 0.13 23.26
C TYR A 480 5.07 -0.65 22.83
N GLN A 481 3.92 -0.27 23.39
CA GLN A 481 2.64 -0.87 23.04
C GLN A 481 1.76 0.14 22.32
N PHE A 482 1.41 -0.15 21.07
CA PHE A 482 0.39 0.59 20.34
C PHE A 482 -1.01 0.00 20.63
N PRO A 483 -2.03 0.83 20.93
CA PRO A 483 -3.37 0.36 21.24
C PRO A 483 -4.12 -0.07 19.96
N PHE A 484 -3.81 -1.24 19.39
CA PHE A 484 -4.47 -1.66 18.16
C PHE A 484 -6.00 -1.77 18.31
N LEU A 485 -6.71 -1.20 17.35
CA LEU A 485 -8.16 -1.30 17.23
C LEU A 485 -8.60 -2.77 17.01
N ASP A 486 -9.76 -3.13 17.58
CA ASP A 486 -10.39 -4.43 17.38
C ASP A 486 -11.91 -4.27 17.38
N LEU A 487 -12.47 -4.01 16.19
CA LEU A 487 -13.91 -3.83 16.03
C LEU A 487 -14.66 -5.17 16.13
N THR A 488 -13.98 -6.29 15.90
CA THR A 488 -14.60 -7.63 15.98
C THR A 488 -15.05 -8.02 17.39
N LYS A 489 -14.62 -7.30 18.44
CA LYS A 489 -15.10 -7.52 19.82
C LYS A 489 -16.50 -6.97 20.08
N GLN A 490 -17.03 -6.15 19.18
CA GLN A 490 -18.33 -5.49 19.32
C GLN A 490 -19.48 -6.28 18.66
N ILE A 491 -19.13 -7.39 17.98
CA ILE A 491 -20.03 -8.33 17.28
C ILE A 491 -19.77 -9.75 17.79
#